data_AF-A0A914RXA9-F1
#
_entry.id   AF-A0A914RXA9-F1
#
_cell.length_a   1.000
_cell.length_b   1.000
_cell.length_c   1.000
_cell.angle_alpha   90.00
_cell.angle_beta   90.00
_cell.angle_gamma   90.00
#
_symmetry.space_group_name_H-M   'P 1'
#
loop_
_entity.id
_entity.type
_entity.pdbx_description
1 polymer ?
#
loop_
_entity_poly.entity_id
_entity_poly.type
_entity_poly.pdbx_seq_one_letter_code
_entity_poly.pdbx_strand_id
1 'polypeptide(L)' 'MVYVAQGSTDAYVEYGIHSWDVAAAAVIVSEAGGVILDPSGKEFDVMGRRVLCASTNELAKELSDMLTHVDYEREA' A
#
# COMPACT_ATOMS: atom_id res chain seq x y z
N MET A 1 6.48 -1.97 -4.56
CA MET A 1 5.49 -1.10 -5.26
C MET A 1 5.72 -1.00 -6.77
N VAL A 2 6.89 -0.58 -7.29
CA VAL A 2 7.09 -0.44 -8.75
C VAL A 2 6.95 -1.76 -9.52
N TYR A 3 7.37 -2.89 -8.94
CA TYR A 3 7.10 -4.21 -9.53
C TYR A 3 5.62 -4.56 -9.61
N VAL A 4 4.79 -4.00 -8.71
CA VAL A 4 3.32 -4.12 -8.80
C VAL A 4 2.78 -3.29 -9.95
N ALA A 5 3.23 -2.04 -10.08
CA ALA A 5 2.87 -1.19 -11.21
C ALA A 5 3.29 -1.77 -12.57
N GLN A 6 4.44 -2.48 -12.63
CA GLN A 6 4.92 -3.17 -13.83
C GLN A 6 4.15 -4.48 -14.11
N GLY A 7 3.37 -5.00 -13.15
CA GLY A 7 2.69 -6.30 -13.28
C GLY A 7 3.61 -7.52 -13.09
N SER A 8 4.77 -7.34 -12.46
CA SER A 8 5.69 -8.45 -12.11
C SER A 8 5.41 -9.05 -10.73
N THR A 9 4.62 -8.37 -9.90
CA THR A 9 4.18 -8.84 -8.58
C THR A 9 2.75 -8.37 -8.36
N ASP A 10 1.91 -9.19 -7.73
CA ASP A 10 0.49 -8.84 -7.59
C ASP A 10 0.20 -7.90 -6.41
N ALA A 11 1.00 -7.97 -5.33
CA ALA A 11 0.81 -7.10 -4.17
C ALA A 11 2.10 -6.85 -3.37
N TYR A 12 2.10 -5.78 -2.60
CA TYR A 12 3.15 -5.44 -1.65
C TYR A 12 2.51 -4.76 -0.43
N VAL A 13 2.91 -5.20 0.77
CA VAL A 13 2.40 -4.71 2.05
C VAL A 13 3.59 -4.49 2.97
N GLU A 14 3.66 -3.33 3.62
CA GLU A 14 4.69 -3.06 4.60
C GLU A 14 4.18 -2.14 5.71
N TYR A 15 4.66 -2.37 6.93
CA TYR A 15 4.36 -1.57 8.12
C TYR A 15 5.67 -1.00 8.66
N GLY A 16 5.65 0.25 9.15
CA GLY A 16 6.80 0.94 9.72
C GLY A 16 7.65 1.74 8.71
N ILE A 17 7.26 1.75 7.44
CA ILE A 17 7.90 2.55 6.38
C ILE A 17 7.68 4.05 6.60
N HIS A 18 8.44 4.86 5.87
CA HIS A 18 8.36 6.31 5.94
C HIS A 18 7.75 6.91 4.67
N SER A 19 7.32 8.16 4.79
CA SER A 19 6.69 8.91 3.70
C SER A 19 7.54 8.91 2.42
N TRP A 20 8.87 9.04 2.55
CA TRP A 20 9.81 9.03 1.44
C TRP A 20 9.93 7.68 0.71
N ASP A 21 9.60 6.57 1.36
CA ASP A 21 9.65 5.24 0.75
C ASP A 21 8.46 5.01 -0.21
N VAL A 22 7.32 5.67 0.06
CA VAL A 22 6.05 5.40 -0.62
C VAL A 22 5.50 6.55 -1.46
N ALA A 23 5.84 7.80 -1.17
CA ALA A 23 5.21 8.96 -1.80
C ALA A 23 5.27 8.94 -3.33
N ALA A 24 6.46 8.69 -3.89
CA ALA A 24 6.62 8.61 -5.35
C ALA A 24 5.96 7.34 -5.93
N ALA A 25 6.10 6.22 -5.24
CA ALA A 25 5.57 4.94 -5.70
C ALA A 25 4.03 4.90 -5.68
N ALA A 26 3.39 5.64 -4.78
CA ALA A 26 1.95 5.80 -4.71
C ALA A 26 1.38 6.34 -6.03
N VAL A 27 1.96 7.43 -6.53
CA VAL A 27 1.57 8.03 -7.81
C VAL A 27 1.77 7.04 -8.96
N ILE A 28 2.92 6.37 -9.00
CA ILE A 28 3.24 5.40 -10.05
C ILE A 28 2.23 4.25 -10.08
N VAL A 29 1.90 3.67 -8.92
CA VAL A 29 0.93 2.56 -8.84
C VAL A 29 -0.46 3.02 -9.27
N SER A 30 -0.90 4.20 -8.80
CA SER A 30 -2.22 4.74 -9.18
C SER A 30 -2.33 5.01 -10.68
N GLU A 31 -1.32 5.61 -11.31
CA GLU A 31 -1.31 5.87 -12.75
C GLU A 31 -1.21 4.59 -13.59
N ALA A 32 -0.59 3.53 -13.05
CA ALA A 32 -0.57 2.21 -13.67
C ALA A 32 -1.92 1.46 -13.57
N GLY A 33 -2.92 2.03 -12.87
CA GLY A 33 -4.22 1.41 -12.62
C GLY A 33 -4.24 0.44 -11.44
N GLY A 34 -3.17 0.40 -10.65
CA GLY A 34 -3.11 -0.37 -9.41
C GLY A 34 -3.81 0.33 -8.24
N VAL A 35 -3.96 -0.41 -7.16
CA VAL A 35 -4.66 0.02 -5.95
C VAL A 35 -3.63 0.33 -4.86
N ILE A 36 -3.85 1.40 -4.10
CA ILE A 36 -3.06 1.77 -2.92
C ILE A 36 -3.96 2.15 -1.76
N LEU A 37 -3.74 1.53 -0.59
CA LEU A 37 -4.58 1.63 0.60
C LEU A 37 -3.71 1.59 1.87
N ASP A 38 -4.30 1.93 3.01
CA ASP A 38 -3.79 1.44 4.30
C ASP A 38 -4.14 -0.07 4.41
N PRO A 39 -3.24 -0.94 4.94
CA PRO A 39 -3.51 -2.37 5.08
C PRO A 39 -4.78 -2.73 5.87
N SER A 40 -5.32 -1.81 6.67
CA SER A 40 -6.60 -1.96 7.38
C SER A 40 -7.83 -1.66 6.52
N GLY A 41 -7.66 -1.50 5.21
CA GLY A 41 -8.72 -1.19 4.25
C GLY A 41 -9.17 0.28 4.25
N LYS A 42 -8.46 1.15 4.97
CA LYS A 42 -8.71 2.61 4.97
C LYS A 42 -8.03 3.28 3.77
N GLU A 43 -8.40 4.52 3.53
CA GLU A 43 -7.68 5.37 2.57
C GLU A 43 -6.20 5.47 2.92
N PHE A 44 -5.36 5.49 1.89
CA PHE A 44 -3.91 5.60 2.04
C PHE A 44 -3.52 6.95 2.65
N ASP A 45 -2.81 6.92 3.79
CA ASP A 45 -2.15 8.08 4.39
C ASP A 45 -0.64 7.96 4.22
N VAL A 46 -0.05 8.86 3.43
CA VAL A 46 1.40 8.88 3.17
C VAL A 46 2.24 9.03 4.45
N MET A 47 1.69 9.63 5.50
CA MET A 47 2.36 9.78 6.80
C MET A 47 1.99 8.65 7.78
N GLY A 48 1.09 7.74 7.39
CA GLY A 48 0.51 6.70 8.24
C GLY A 48 1.44 5.52 8.54
N ARG A 49 2.64 5.50 7.92
CA ARG A 49 3.67 4.44 8.08
C ARG A 49 3.21 3.03 7.74
N ARG A 50 2.20 2.90 6.90
CA ARG A 50 1.65 1.63 6.44
C ARG A 50 1.21 1.77 5.01
N VAL A 51 1.46 0.76 4.20
CA VAL A 51 0.98 0.72 2.82
C VAL A 51 0.58 -0.70 2.44
N LEU A 52 -0.51 -0.79 1.70
CA LEU A 52 -0.87 -1.95 0.90
C LEU A 52 -1.02 -1.44 -0.53
N CYS A 53 -0.31 -2.05 -1.47
CA CYS A 53 -0.59 -1.87 -2.89
C CYS A 53 -0.84 -3.21 -3.56
N ALA A 54 -1.80 -3.26 -4.48
CA ALA A 54 -2.17 -4.47 -5.20
C ALA A 54 -2.54 -4.17 -6.65
N SER A 55 -2.49 -5.19 -7.51
CA SER A 55 -2.87 -5.09 -8.92
C SER A 55 -4.39 -4.92 -9.12
N THR A 56 -5.22 -5.36 -8.18
CA THR A 56 -6.69 -5.25 -8.24
C THR A 56 -7.31 -4.88 -6.88
N ASN A 57 -8.56 -4.38 -6.92
CA ASN A 57 -9.31 -4.04 -5.69
C ASN A 57 -9.69 -5.29 -4.91
N GLU A 58 -10.00 -6.39 -5.60
CA GLU A 58 -10.39 -7.66 -5.00
C GLU A 58 -9.24 -8.22 -4.16
N LEU A 59 -8.03 -8.23 -4.72
CA LEU A 59 -6.83 -8.69 -4.03
C LEU A 59 -6.49 -7.78 -2.85
N ALA A 60 -6.61 -6.47 -3.03
CA ALA A 60 -6.34 -5.50 -1.96
C ALA A 60 -7.27 -5.73 -0.75
N LYS A 61 -8.56 -6.00 -1.02
CA LYS A 61 -9.56 -6.28 0.00
C LYS A 61 -9.31 -7.60 0.71
N GLU A 62 -9.06 -8.67 -0.05
CA GLU A 62 -8.78 -10.00 0.52
C GLU A 62 -7.56 -9.94 1.46
N LEU A 63 -6.49 -9.27 1.04
CA LEU A 63 -5.32 -9.06 1.88
C LEU A 63 -5.64 -8.24 3.12
N SER A 64 -6.42 -7.17 3.00
CA SER A 64 -6.81 -6.34 4.15
C SER A 64 -7.60 -7.16 5.19
N ASP A 65 -8.48 -8.07 4.75
CA ASP A 65 -9.27 -8.94 5.63
C ASP A 65 -8.43 -10.05 6.28
N MET A 66 -7.34 -10.51 5.64
CA MET A 66 -6.46 -11.57 6.15
C MET A 66 -5.36 -11.09 7.09
N LEU A 67 -4.91 -9.85 6.94
CA LEU A 67 -3.75 -9.33 7.65
C LEU A 67 -4.09 -8.96 9.09
N THR A 68 -3.16 -9.27 10.01
CA THR A 68 -3.18 -8.68 11.35
C THR A 68 -2.41 -7.37 11.32
N HIS A 69 -3.02 -6.29 11.78
CA HIS A 69 -2.43 -4.95 11.69
C HIS A 69 -1.52 -4.65 12.88
N VAL A 70 -0.41 -3.99 12.58
CA VAL A 70 0.47 -3.39 13.58
C VAL A 70 0.30 -1.87 13.51
N ASP A 71 0.15 -1.24 14.67
CA ASP A 71 0.06 0.21 14.78
C ASP A 71 1.46 0.80 14.98
N TYR A 72 1.77 1.83 14.18
CA TYR A 72 2.94 2.67 14.34
C TYR A 72 2.47 4.10 14.55
N GLU A 73 3.23 4.88 15.34
CA GLU A 73 2.99 6.31 15.43
C GLU A 73 3.20 6.96 14.06
N ARG A 74 2.26 7.82 13.68
CA ARG A 74 2.32 8.61 12.45
C ARG A 74 3.63 9.39 12.38
N GLU A 75 4.15 9.56 11.18
CA GLU A 75 5.36 10.38 10.97
C GLU A 75 5.13 11.83 11.43
N ALA A 76 6.14 12.39 12.12
CA ALA A 76 6.11 13.70 12.76
C ALA A 76 6.50 14.84 11.81
#